data_AF-A0A1J0GIY5-F1
#
_entry.id   AF-A0A1J0GIY5-F1
#
_cell.length_a   1.000
_cell.length_b   1.000
_cell.length_c   1.000
_cell.angle_alpha   90.00
_cell.angle_beta   90.00
_cell.angle_gamma   90.00
#
_symmetry.space_group_name_H-M   'P 1'
#
loop_
_entity.id
_entity.type
_entity.pdbx_description
1 polymer ?
#
loop_
_entity_poly.entity_id
_entity_poly.type
_entity_poly.pdbx_seq_one_letter_code
_entity_poly.pdbx_strand_id
1 'polypeptide(L)'
;MIKENIKEVKNYVSKSNLPTYDYVINPYVGCPHACKYCYASFMKRFTNHNQEDWGSFIDVKVCDNKINIKKLENKTVSLSSVTDCYNPLEAKYQITRGILEQFKGSNVILGIVTKSKLILRDIDILKQIKNLTVAISINTLDEDFKNDMDRASSIKDRLNTLKTLHENGIYVVLFMSPIFPYITDFKSIIETSKDYVNEYWFENLNLRGDYKYRILNYIEEKYPHFIDKYKEIYIKKDMNYWELLSKDIDIYCKAAGVKYVNFFYHEQLVKNKLENKNIRIKNDNV
;
A
#
# COMPACT_ATOMS: atom_id res chain seq x y z
N MET A 1 -14.39 20.17 4.68
CA MET A 1 -15.39 19.18 4.21
C MET A 1 -14.81 18.44 3.02
N ILE A 2 -15.01 17.13 2.87
CA ILE A 2 -14.53 16.38 1.69
C ILE A 2 -15.56 16.54 0.56
N LYS A 3 -15.11 16.86 -0.65
CA LYS A 3 -15.96 16.90 -1.85
C LYS A 3 -16.23 15.48 -2.34
N GLU A 4 -17.47 15.02 -2.19
CA GLU A 4 -17.92 13.69 -2.64
C GLU A 4 -18.56 13.80 -4.04
N ASN A 5 -18.09 13.02 -5.02
CA ASN A 5 -18.74 12.93 -6.34
C ASN A 5 -19.10 11.47 -6.64
N ILE A 6 -20.31 11.24 -7.15
CA ILE A 6 -20.70 9.91 -7.63
C ILE A 6 -20.25 9.73 -9.09
N LYS A 7 -19.63 8.59 -9.39
CA LYS A 7 -19.17 8.22 -10.74
C LYS A 7 -19.74 6.86 -11.12
N GLU A 8 -20.66 6.84 -12.07
CA GLU A 8 -21.14 5.59 -12.65
C GLU A 8 -20.05 4.95 -13.50
N VAL A 9 -19.78 3.66 -13.27
CA VAL A 9 -18.79 2.89 -14.02
C VAL A 9 -19.38 1.56 -14.48
N LYS A 10 -18.91 1.06 -15.62
CA LYS A 10 -19.40 -0.21 -16.18
C LYS A 10 -18.91 -1.44 -15.41
N ASN A 11 -17.75 -1.35 -14.76
CA ASN A 11 -17.16 -2.39 -13.91
C ASN A 11 -16.14 -1.77 -12.94
N TYR A 12 -15.83 -2.50 -11.86
CA TYR A 12 -14.78 -2.14 -10.89
C TYR A 12 -13.37 -2.64 -11.28
N VAL A 13 -13.29 -3.63 -12.16
CA VAL A 13 -12.08 -4.44 -12.41
C VAL A 13 -11.34 -3.93 -13.64
N SER A 14 -10.09 -3.51 -13.46
CA SER A 14 -9.18 -3.21 -14.56
C SER A 14 -7.95 -4.12 -14.54
N LYS A 15 -7.28 -4.27 -15.69
CA LYS A 15 -5.94 -4.86 -15.72
C LYS A 15 -4.99 -4.01 -14.87
N SER A 16 -4.10 -4.68 -14.15
CA SER A 16 -3.12 -4.03 -13.28
C SER A 16 -1.79 -3.86 -14.01
N ASN A 17 -1.11 -2.75 -13.75
CA ASN A 17 0.29 -2.52 -14.16
C ASN A 17 1.27 -2.81 -13.01
N LEU A 18 0.78 -3.27 -11.85
CA LEU A 18 1.62 -3.67 -10.73
C LEU A 18 2.29 -5.02 -11.04
N PRO A 19 3.59 -5.21 -10.76
CA PRO A 19 4.32 -6.43 -11.11
C PRO A 19 3.75 -7.74 -10.53
N THR A 20 3.01 -7.66 -9.42
CA THR A 20 2.53 -8.81 -8.64
C THR A 20 1.05 -9.13 -8.84
N TYR A 21 0.29 -8.24 -9.47
CA TYR A 21 -1.17 -8.36 -9.57
C TYR A 21 -1.62 -8.38 -11.03
N ASP A 22 -2.45 -9.36 -11.41
CA ASP A 22 -3.06 -9.45 -12.74
C ASP A 22 -4.14 -8.37 -12.95
N TYR A 23 -4.90 -8.08 -11.90
CA TYR A 23 -6.01 -7.13 -11.91
C TYR A 23 -6.00 -6.25 -10.67
N VAL A 24 -6.69 -5.11 -10.77
CA VAL A 24 -6.91 -4.19 -9.67
C VAL A 24 -8.36 -3.75 -9.63
N ILE A 25 -8.88 -3.57 -8.42
CA ILE A 25 -10.19 -2.99 -8.15
C ILE A 25 -9.98 -1.71 -7.36
N ASN A 26 -10.37 -0.57 -7.91
CA ASN A 26 -10.32 0.72 -7.22
C ASN A 26 -11.76 1.24 -7.04
N PRO A 27 -12.41 0.99 -5.88
CA PRO A 27 -13.79 1.43 -5.63
C PRO A 27 -13.93 2.96 -5.54
N TYR A 28 -12.82 3.65 -5.28
CA TYR A 28 -12.77 5.10 -5.16
C TYR A 28 -11.65 5.69 -6.04
N VAL A 29 -11.70 7.00 -6.29
CA VAL A 29 -10.53 7.80 -6.68
C VAL A 29 -10.43 9.02 -5.77
N GLY A 30 -9.22 9.43 -5.39
CA GLY A 30 -9.01 10.31 -4.24
C GLY A 30 -8.91 9.51 -2.94
N CYS A 31 -8.39 10.12 -1.89
CA CYS A 31 -8.22 9.46 -0.60
C CYS A 31 -8.16 10.48 0.56
N PRO A 32 -9.21 10.58 1.39
CA PRO A 32 -9.26 11.51 2.54
C PRO A 32 -8.17 11.31 3.60
N HIS A 33 -7.45 10.18 3.59
CA HIS A 33 -6.24 10.02 4.41
C HIS A 33 -5.19 11.11 4.11
N ALA A 34 -5.20 11.69 2.90
CA ALA A 34 -4.42 12.88 2.54
C ALA A 34 -2.91 12.77 2.83
N CYS A 35 -2.31 11.60 2.63
CA CYS A 35 -0.90 11.39 2.94
C CYS A 35 -0.02 12.40 2.19
N LYS A 36 0.88 13.12 2.88
CA LYS A 36 1.77 14.13 2.27
C LYS A 36 2.68 13.55 1.17
N TYR A 37 3.03 12.27 1.27
CA TYR A 37 3.88 11.52 0.35
C TYR A 37 3.10 10.69 -0.69
N CYS A 38 1.77 10.85 -0.80
CA CYS A 38 0.95 9.91 -1.57
C CYS A 38 1.27 9.95 -3.07
N TYR A 39 1.82 8.84 -3.58
CA TYR A 39 2.11 8.72 -5.01
C TYR A 39 0.83 8.84 -5.86
N ALA A 40 -0.32 8.37 -5.35
CA ALA A 40 -1.59 8.38 -6.08
C ALA A 40 -2.15 9.78 -6.35
N SER A 41 -1.53 10.85 -5.83
CA SER A 41 -1.87 12.23 -6.19
C SER A 41 -1.86 12.48 -7.69
N PHE A 42 -1.07 11.72 -8.46
CA PHE A 42 -1.07 11.79 -9.92
C PHE A 42 -2.44 11.52 -10.54
N MET A 43 -3.34 10.79 -9.86
CA MET A 43 -4.67 10.46 -10.38
C MET A 43 -5.51 11.71 -10.68
N LYS A 44 -5.24 12.85 -10.01
CA LYS A 44 -5.89 14.13 -10.29
C LYS A 44 -5.91 14.49 -11.78
N ARG A 45 -4.81 14.17 -12.50
CA ARG A 45 -4.66 14.44 -13.95
C ARG A 45 -5.60 13.64 -14.84
N PHE A 46 -6.17 12.56 -14.33
CA PHE A 46 -7.05 11.65 -15.05
C PHE A 46 -8.51 11.74 -14.62
N THR A 47 -8.82 12.48 -13.55
CA THR A 47 -10.16 12.54 -12.96
C THR A 47 -10.73 13.95 -12.87
N ASN A 48 -10.22 14.89 -13.68
CA ASN A 48 -10.66 16.30 -13.69
C ASN A 48 -10.58 16.97 -12.32
N HIS A 49 -9.61 16.54 -11.50
CA HIS A 49 -9.41 17.07 -10.15
C HIS A 49 -8.14 17.90 -10.03
N ASN A 50 -7.69 18.55 -11.11
CA ASN A 50 -6.42 19.27 -11.12
C ASN A 50 -6.39 20.46 -10.15
N GLN A 51 -7.54 21.07 -9.87
CA GLN A 51 -7.69 22.24 -9.02
C GLN A 51 -7.91 21.90 -7.53
N GLU A 52 -8.29 20.66 -7.20
CA GLU A 52 -8.49 20.23 -5.82
C GLU A 52 -7.21 19.67 -5.18
N ASP A 53 -6.97 19.94 -3.89
CA ASP A 53 -5.89 19.30 -3.16
C ASP A 53 -6.12 17.79 -2.99
N TRP A 54 -5.05 16.99 -3.07
CA TRP A 54 -5.15 15.56 -2.81
C TRP A 54 -5.63 15.32 -1.37
N GLY A 55 -6.71 14.54 -1.24
CA GLY A 55 -7.36 14.28 0.04
C GLY A 55 -8.42 15.30 0.45
N SER A 56 -8.75 16.27 -0.41
CA SER A 56 -9.93 17.13 -0.25
C SER A 56 -11.17 16.65 -1.03
N PHE A 57 -11.03 15.62 -1.87
CA PHE A 57 -12.11 15.04 -2.67
C PHE A 57 -12.11 13.50 -2.62
N ILE A 58 -13.24 12.91 -2.99
CA ILE A 58 -13.38 11.49 -3.31
C ILE A 58 -14.43 11.28 -4.40
N ASP A 59 -14.04 10.56 -5.45
CA ASP A 59 -14.93 10.00 -6.45
C ASP A 59 -15.35 8.61 -6.00
N VAL A 60 -16.65 8.44 -5.78
CA VAL A 60 -17.28 7.19 -5.37
C VAL A 60 -17.79 6.48 -6.60
N LYS A 61 -17.18 5.33 -6.93
CA LYS A 61 -17.61 4.57 -8.11
C LYS A 61 -18.80 3.72 -7.77
N VAL A 62 -19.86 3.86 -8.55
CA VAL A 62 -21.07 3.02 -8.45
C VAL A 62 -21.16 2.19 -9.72
N CYS A 63 -21.43 0.90 -9.55
CA CYS A 63 -21.52 -0.07 -10.64
C CYS A 63 -22.64 -1.04 -10.34
N ASP A 64 -23.63 -1.11 -11.23
CA ASP A 64 -24.77 -2.04 -11.11
C ASP A 64 -24.36 -3.47 -11.47
N ASN A 65 -23.32 -3.63 -12.29
CA ASN A 65 -22.84 -4.94 -12.70
C ASN A 65 -22.05 -5.62 -11.58
N LYS A 66 -22.37 -6.89 -11.33
CA LYS A 66 -21.54 -7.77 -10.50
C LYS A 66 -20.17 -8.00 -11.15
N ILE A 67 -19.16 -8.21 -10.31
CA ILE A 67 -17.83 -8.60 -10.74
C ILE A 67 -17.92 -10.00 -11.37
N ASN A 68 -17.34 -10.15 -12.57
CA ASN A 68 -17.22 -11.46 -13.21
C ASN A 68 -16.10 -12.28 -12.53
N ILE A 69 -16.44 -12.95 -11.43
CA ILE A 69 -15.51 -13.76 -10.64
C ILE A 69 -14.85 -14.88 -11.47
N LYS A 70 -15.58 -15.48 -12.42
CA LYS A 70 -15.02 -16.52 -13.31
C LYS A 70 -13.81 -16.02 -14.12
N LYS A 71 -13.78 -14.74 -14.48
CA LYS A 71 -12.63 -14.12 -15.16
C LYS A 71 -11.41 -13.93 -14.25
N LEU A 72 -11.62 -13.91 -12.94
CA LEU A 72 -10.61 -13.68 -11.91
C LEU A 72 -10.13 -14.97 -11.24
N GLU A 73 -10.72 -16.11 -11.58
CA GLU A 73 -10.40 -17.40 -10.97
C GLU A 73 -8.90 -17.72 -11.08
N ASN A 74 -8.26 -18.04 -9.96
CA ASN A 74 -6.82 -18.27 -9.83
C ASN A 74 -5.93 -17.09 -10.31
N LYS A 75 -6.47 -15.87 -10.36
CA LYS A 75 -5.72 -14.64 -10.67
C LYS A 75 -5.45 -13.84 -9.41
N THR A 76 -4.38 -13.05 -9.44
CA THR A 76 -4.07 -12.11 -8.36
C THR A 76 -4.81 -10.79 -8.56
N VAL A 77 -5.51 -10.34 -7.52
CA VAL A 77 -6.29 -9.10 -7.54
C VAL A 77 -5.86 -8.21 -6.38
N SER A 78 -5.48 -6.97 -6.67
CA SER A 78 -5.26 -5.96 -5.65
C SER A 78 -6.54 -5.15 -5.44
N LEU A 79 -7.00 -5.04 -4.20
CA LEU A 79 -8.07 -4.13 -3.81
C LEU A 79 -7.46 -2.81 -3.36
N SER A 80 -7.66 -1.81 -4.21
CA SER A 80 -7.16 -0.44 -4.13
C SER A 80 -5.65 -0.32 -4.28
N SER A 81 -5.21 0.12 -5.45
CA SER A 81 -3.82 0.54 -5.66
C SER A 81 -3.66 2.05 -5.53
N VAL A 82 -4.59 2.85 -6.05
CA VAL A 82 -4.49 4.32 -6.15
C VAL A 82 -5.46 5.07 -5.23
N THR A 83 -5.96 4.38 -4.21
CA THR A 83 -6.83 4.91 -3.14
C THR A 83 -6.70 3.98 -1.92
N ASP A 84 -7.42 4.26 -0.84
CA ASP A 84 -7.62 3.31 0.25
C ASP A 84 -9.07 2.82 0.20
N CYS A 85 -9.29 1.50 0.05
CA CYS A 85 -10.63 0.91 0.03
C CYS A 85 -11.39 1.10 1.36
N TYR A 86 -10.67 1.36 2.46
CA TYR A 86 -11.19 1.61 3.80
C TYR A 86 -10.97 3.05 4.26
N ASN A 87 -10.92 4.00 3.31
CA ASN A 87 -10.96 5.42 3.64
C ASN A 87 -12.24 5.79 4.44
N PRO A 88 -12.29 6.94 5.14
CA PRO A 88 -13.40 7.26 6.04
C PRO A 88 -14.81 7.20 5.43
N LEU A 89 -14.98 7.47 4.12
CA LEU A 89 -16.29 7.44 3.48
C LEU A 89 -16.78 6.01 3.21
N GLU A 90 -15.92 4.99 3.28
CA GLU A 90 -16.33 3.57 3.21
C GLU A 90 -17.28 3.19 4.35
N ALA A 91 -17.24 3.89 5.49
CA ALA A 91 -18.21 3.68 6.58
C ALA A 91 -19.65 4.01 6.14
N LYS A 92 -19.81 4.98 5.23
CA LYS A 92 -21.09 5.41 4.65
C LYS A 92 -21.46 4.57 3.44
N TYR A 93 -20.55 4.41 2.47
CA TYR A 93 -20.87 3.84 1.17
C TYR A 93 -20.83 2.32 1.10
N GLN A 94 -20.02 1.66 1.93
CA GLN A 94 -19.94 0.19 2.01
C GLN A 94 -19.64 -0.52 0.67
N ILE A 95 -19.02 0.18 -0.30
CA ILE A 95 -18.74 -0.37 -1.63
C ILE A 95 -17.67 -1.46 -1.51
N THR A 96 -16.63 -1.24 -0.70
CA THR A 96 -15.61 -2.25 -0.44
C THR A 96 -16.24 -3.50 0.17
N ARG A 97 -17.13 -3.34 1.16
CA ARG A 97 -17.88 -4.47 1.74
C ARG A 97 -18.66 -5.24 0.67
N GLY A 98 -19.43 -4.55 -0.17
CA GLY A 98 -20.20 -5.16 -1.27
C GLY A 98 -19.34 -5.82 -2.36
N ILE A 99 -18.10 -5.36 -2.55
CA ILE A 99 -17.12 -6.03 -3.42
C ILE A 99 -16.61 -7.31 -2.75
N LEU A 100 -16.24 -7.26 -1.47
CA LEU A 100 -15.73 -8.42 -0.73
C LEU A 100 -16.74 -9.58 -0.64
N GLU A 101 -18.03 -9.25 -0.46
CA GLU A 101 -19.13 -10.21 -0.51
C GLU A 101 -19.12 -11.08 -1.79
N GLN A 102 -18.71 -10.52 -2.92
CA GLN A 102 -18.68 -11.23 -4.20
C GLN A 102 -17.50 -12.21 -4.33
N PHE A 103 -16.47 -12.09 -3.48
CA PHE A 103 -15.30 -12.98 -3.50
C PHE A 103 -15.45 -14.23 -2.60
N LYS A 104 -16.54 -14.33 -1.83
CA LYS A 104 -16.81 -15.47 -0.95
C LYS A 104 -16.77 -16.79 -1.74
N GLY A 105 -15.97 -17.75 -1.26
CA GLY A 105 -15.83 -19.07 -1.88
C GLY A 105 -15.09 -19.12 -3.22
N SER A 106 -14.57 -17.99 -3.73
CA SER A 106 -13.76 -17.97 -4.96
C SER A 106 -12.30 -18.39 -4.69
N ASN A 107 -11.59 -18.88 -5.72
CA ASN A 107 -10.13 -19.09 -5.62
C ASN A 107 -9.31 -17.89 -6.10
N VAL A 108 -9.92 -16.69 -6.16
CA VAL A 108 -9.19 -15.46 -6.45
C VAL A 108 -8.16 -15.20 -5.33
N ILE A 109 -6.94 -14.84 -5.70
CA ILE A 109 -5.88 -14.46 -4.75
C ILE A 109 -6.00 -12.95 -4.50
N LEU A 110 -6.64 -12.56 -3.40
CA LEU A 110 -6.98 -11.19 -3.09
C LEU A 110 -5.96 -10.57 -2.12
N GLY A 111 -5.36 -9.45 -2.53
CA GLY A 111 -4.54 -8.60 -1.67
C GLY A 111 -5.25 -7.30 -1.34
N ILE A 112 -5.29 -6.93 -0.06
CA ILE A 112 -5.85 -5.66 0.42
C ILE A 112 -4.73 -4.88 1.10
N VAL A 113 -4.59 -3.59 0.79
CA VAL A 113 -3.67 -2.68 1.51
C VAL A 113 -4.47 -1.53 2.09
N THR A 114 -4.32 -1.26 3.40
CA THR A 114 -5.01 -0.12 4.05
C THR A 114 -4.21 0.48 5.20
N LYS A 115 -4.56 1.71 5.59
CA LYS A 115 -4.12 2.39 6.82
C LYS A 115 -5.22 2.49 7.88
N SER A 116 -6.37 1.86 7.65
CA SER A 116 -7.60 2.11 8.40
C SER A 116 -8.04 0.90 9.21
N LYS A 117 -8.37 1.11 10.50
CA LYS A 117 -9.01 0.11 11.36
C LYS A 117 -10.43 -0.28 10.92
N LEU A 118 -11.02 0.47 9.99
CA LEU A 118 -12.38 0.21 9.49
C LEU A 118 -12.51 -1.19 8.86
N ILE A 119 -11.41 -1.77 8.38
CA ILE A 119 -11.36 -3.15 7.89
C ILE A 119 -11.87 -4.18 8.91
N LEU A 120 -11.75 -3.90 10.21
CA LEU A 120 -12.24 -4.78 11.27
C LEU A 120 -13.76 -4.97 11.25
N ARG A 121 -14.51 -4.02 10.69
CA ARG A 121 -15.97 -4.15 10.47
C ARG A 121 -16.32 -5.37 9.62
N ASP A 122 -15.44 -5.71 8.67
CA ASP A 122 -15.71 -6.72 7.64
C ASP A 122 -15.02 -8.06 7.93
N ILE A 123 -14.54 -8.29 9.16
CA ILE A 123 -13.92 -9.58 9.56
C ILE A 123 -14.82 -10.78 9.24
N ASP A 124 -16.13 -10.62 9.40
CA ASP A 124 -17.14 -11.64 9.09
C ASP A 124 -17.08 -12.11 7.62
N ILE A 125 -16.74 -11.20 6.70
CA ILE A 125 -16.57 -11.47 5.27
C ILE A 125 -15.15 -11.92 4.95
N LEU A 126 -14.14 -11.24 5.51
CA LEU A 126 -12.74 -11.53 5.22
C LEU A 126 -12.38 -12.99 5.51
N LYS A 127 -12.92 -13.57 6.58
CA LYS A 127 -12.74 -14.99 6.95
C LYS A 127 -13.31 -15.99 5.93
N GLN A 128 -14.19 -15.53 5.04
CA GLN A 128 -14.82 -16.36 4.01
C GLN A 128 -14.05 -16.31 2.67
N ILE A 129 -12.97 -15.53 2.59
CA ILE A 129 -12.11 -15.41 1.41
C ILE A 129 -10.89 -16.31 1.61
N LYS A 130 -10.80 -17.37 0.79
CA LYS A 130 -9.80 -18.44 0.96
C LYS A 130 -8.36 -17.97 0.79
N ASN A 131 -8.07 -17.22 -0.27
CA ASN A 131 -6.72 -16.77 -0.62
C ASN A 131 -6.58 -15.26 -0.36
N LEU A 132 -6.68 -14.85 0.90
CA LEU A 132 -6.65 -13.44 1.31
C LEU A 132 -5.31 -13.08 1.97
N THR A 133 -4.74 -11.95 1.56
CA THR A 133 -3.66 -11.26 2.27
C THR A 133 -4.09 -9.84 2.60
N VAL A 134 -3.98 -9.44 3.87
CA VAL A 134 -4.26 -8.08 4.33
C VAL A 134 -2.97 -7.42 4.79
N ALA A 135 -2.60 -6.33 4.13
CA ALA A 135 -1.46 -5.51 4.51
C ALA A 135 -1.90 -4.20 5.19
N ILE A 136 -1.37 -3.92 6.38
CA ILE A 136 -1.58 -2.65 7.08
C ILE A 136 -0.32 -1.80 6.95
N SER A 137 -0.44 -0.56 6.47
CA SER A 137 0.75 0.30 6.33
C SER A 137 1.15 0.96 7.65
N ILE A 138 2.34 0.62 8.15
CA ILE A 138 2.97 1.21 9.34
C ILE A 138 4.44 1.46 8.99
N ASN A 139 4.87 2.73 8.98
CA ASN A 139 6.24 3.12 8.66
C ASN A 139 6.92 3.92 9.79
N THR A 140 6.27 4.00 10.94
CA THR A 140 6.77 4.66 12.15
C THR A 140 6.05 4.08 13.37
N LEU A 141 6.67 4.20 14.54
CA LEU A 141 6.02 4.03 15.85
C LEU A 141 5.67 5.38 16.51
N ASP A 142 6.06 6.49 15.88
CA ASP A 142 5.83 7.86 16.34
C ASP A 142 4.49 8.40 15.81
N GLU A 143 3.55 8.66 16.72
CA GLU A 143 2.24 9.22 16.39
C GLU A 143 2.32 10.65 15.88
N ASP A 144 3.30 11.46 16.31
CA ASP A 144 3.46 12.83 15.84
C ASP A 144 3.93 12.86 14.39
N PHE A 145 4.94 12.03 14.05
CA PHE A 145 5.33 11.85 12.65
C PHE A 145 4.16 11.32 11.81
N LYS A 146 3.39 10.35 12.31
CA LYS A 146 2.19 9.85 11.61
C LYS A 146 1.17 10.97 11.40
N ASN A 147 0.91 11.81 12.40
CA ASN A 147 -0.09 12.88 12.34
C ASN A 147 0.35 14.01 11.40
N ASP A 148 1.64 14.25 11.31
CA ASP A 148 2.22 15.13 10.29
C ASP A 148 2.06 14.57 8.87
N MET A 149 2.07 13.25 8.72
CA MET A 149 2.07 12.60 7.41
C MET A 149 0.70 12.29 6.84
N ASP A 150 -0.23 11.76 7.64
CA ASP A 150 -1.54 11.30 7.19
C ASP A 150 -2.66 11.44 8.24
N ARG A 151 -3.90 11.44 7.76
CA ARG A 151 -5.13 11.52 8.57
C ARG A 151 -5.82 10.16 8.75
N ALA A 152 -5.10 9.06 8.59
CA ALA A 152 -5.64 7.71 8.78
C ALA A 152 -5.65 7.31 10.26
N SER A 153 -5.93 6.04 10.55
CA SER A 153 -5.92 5.51 11.92
C SER A 153 -4.56 5.73 12.60
N SER A 154 -4.58 5.92 13.92
CA SER A 154 -3.37 6.04 14.74
C SER A 154 -2.49 4.80 14.59
N ILE A 155 -1.19 4.92 14.90
CA ILE A 155 -0.28 3.77 14.89
C ILE A 155 -0.77 2.69 15.87
N LYS A 156 -1.22 3.09 17.06
CA LYS A 156 -1.83 2.15 18.03
C LYS A 156 -3.00 1.37 17.42
N ASP A 157 -3.91 2.07 16.71
CA ASP A 157 -5.05 1.42 16.05
C ASP A 157 -4.61 0.50 14.92
N ARG A 158 -3.56 0.85 14.15
CA ARG A 158 -3.03 0.01 13.08
C ARG A 158 -2.37 -1.27 13.61
N LEU A 159 -1.58 -1.17 14.69
CA LEU A 159 -1.00 -2.34 15.37
C LEU A 159 -2.08 -3.26 15.96
N ASN A 160 -3.08 -2.69 16.62
CA ASN A 160 -4.24 -3.45 17.11
C ASN A 160 -5.01 -4.12 15.96
N THR A 161 -5.15 -3.44 14.82
CA THR A 161 -5.80 -4.00 13.63
C THR A 161 -5.05 -5.23 13.12
N LEU A 162 -3.72 -5.17 13.02
CA LEU A 162 -2.90 -6.33 12.65
C LEU A 162 -3.14 -7.50 13.61
N LYS A 163 -3.09 -7.24 14.92
CA LYS A 163 -3.29 -8.26 15.95
C LYS A 163 -4.68 -8.90 15.86
N THR A 164 -5.75 -8.11 15.77
CA THR A 164 -7.12 -8.64 15.68
C THR A 164 -7.37 -9.44 14.40
N LEU A 165 -6.80 -9.01 13.27
CA LEU A 165 -6.88 -9.78 12.02
C LEU A 165 -6.13 -11.12 12.14
N HIS A 166 -4.94 -11.12 12.73
CA HIS A 166 -4.16 -12.33 12.99
C HIS A 166 -4.90 -13.33 13.89
N GLU A 167 -5.46 -12.85 15.01
CA GLU A 167 -6.26 -13.66 15.94
C GLU A 167 -7.51 -14.27 15.27
N ASN A 168 -7.97 -13.69 14.16
CA ASN A 168 -9.07 -14.21 13.35
C ASN A 168 -8.64 -15.14 12.20
N GLY A 169 -7.35 -15.53 12.15
CA GLY A 169 -6.81 -16.46 11.17
C GLY A 169 -6.56 -15.84 9.79
N ILE A 170 -6.54 -14.50 9.68
CA ILE A 170 -6.26 -13.80 8.42
C ILE A 170 -4.74 -13.66 8.27
N TYR A 171 -4.22 -13.95 7.08
CA TYR A 171 -2.80 -13.72 6.78
C TYR A 171 -2.51 -12.22 6.72
N VAL A 172 -1.77 -11.72 7.71
CA VAL A 172 -1.49 -10.30 7.87
C VAL A 172 -0.06 -9.94 7.54
N VAL A 173 0.07 -8.83 6.84
CA VAL A 173 1.34 -8.22 6.45
C VAL A 173 1.45 -6.85 7.11
N LEU A 174 2.60 -6.55 7.72
CA LEU A 174 2.95 -5.17 8.04
C LEU A 174 3.73 -4.59 6.88
N PHE A 175 3.16 -3.58 6.21
CA PHE A 175 3.80 -2.94 5.06
C PHE A 175 4.46 -1.62 5.46
N MET A 176 5.78 -1.62 5.57
CA MET A 176 6.59 -0.42 5.77
C MET A 176 6.75 0.33 4.44
N SER A 177 5.65 0.91 3.97
CA SER A 177 5.60 1.74 2.77
C SER A 177 5.03 3.13 3.08
N PRO A 178 5.82 4.20 2.88
CA PRO A 178 7.23 4.20 2.51
C PRO A 178 8.15 4.22 3.75
N ILE A 179 9.36 3.65 3.65
CA ILE A 179 10.45 3.93 4.58
C ILE A 179 10.94 5.37 4.39
N PHE A 180 10.90 6.19 5.44
CA PHE A 180 11.51 7.52 5.46
C PHE A 180 12.98 7.44 5.89
N PRO A 181 13.94 7.93 5.07
CA PRO A 181 15.35 7.87 5.41
C PRO A 181 15.68 8.43 6.79
N TYR A 182 16.44 7.68 7.59
CA TYR A 182 16.88 8.06 8.94
C TYR A 182 15.77 8.30 9.98
N ILE A 183 14.49 8.18 9.61
CA ILE A 183 13.33 8.38 10.50
C ILE A 183 12.64 7.04 10.80
N THR A 184 12.42 6.21 9.77
CA THR A 184 11.78 4.90 9.98
C THR A 184 12.75 3.93 10.63
N ASP A 185 12.48 3.58 11.90
CA ASP A 185 13.15 2.49 12.61
C ASP A 185 12.43 1.16 12.34
N PHE A 186 12.84 0.49 11.26
CA PHE A 186 12.23 -0.77 10.85
C PHE A 186 12.48 -1.91 11.86
N LYS A 187 13.61 -1.88 12.59
CA LYS A 187 13.97 -2.92 13.57
C LYS A 187 13.00 -2.87 14.74
N SER A 188 12.79 -1.68 15.30
CA SER A 188 11.81 -1.48 16.38
C SER A 188 10.38 -1.83 15.97
N ILE A 189 9.97 -1.51 14.73
CA ILE A 189 8.65 -1.91 14.21
C ILE A 189 8.51 -3.44 14.15
N ILE A 190 9.53 -4.17 13.68
CA ILE A 190 9.53 -5.64 13.67
C ILE A 190 9.44 -6.18 15.09
N GLU A 191 10.31 -5.74 16.00
CA GLU A 191 10.33 -6.22 17.38
C GLU A 191 8.99 -6.00 18.10
N THR A 192 8.31 -4.89 17.82
CA THR A 192 7.00 -4.56 18.41
C THR A 192 5.85 -5.44 17.89
N SER A 193 6.01 -6.07 16.72
CA SER A 193 4.89 -6.68 15.98
C SER A 193 5.07 -8.13 15.55
N LYS A 194 6.28 -8.70 15.68
CA LYS A 194 6.62 -10.03 15.15
C LYS A 194 5.77 -11.19 15.69
N ASP A 195 5.18 -11.02 16.86
CA ASP A 195 4.35 -12.06 17.49
C ASP A 195 2.99 -12.24 16.81
N TYR A 196 2.55 -11.28 15.98
CA TYR A 196 1.22 -11.29 15.34
C TYR A 196 1.25 -10.82 13.87
N VAL A 197 2.44 -10.72 13.26
CA VAL A 197 2.60 -10.39 11.84
C VAL A 197 3.16 -11.60 11.11
N ASN A 198 2.50 -12.04 10.03
CA ASN A 198 2.95 -13.20 9.27
C ASN A 198 4.14 -12.89 8.36
N GLU A 199 4.20 -11.67 7.83
CA GLU A 199 5.20 -11.24 6.86
C GLU A 199 5.38 -9.71 6.83
N TYR A 200 6.59 -9.25 6.55
CA TYR A 200 6.94 -7.83 6.47
C TYR A 200 7.26 -7.41 5.04
N TRP A 201 6.63 -6.34 4.58
CA TRP A 201 6.94 -5.75 3.27
C TRP A 201 7.63 -4.40 3.45
N PHE A 202 8.62 -4.11 2.61
CA PHE A 202 9.40 -2.87 2.66
C PHE A 202 9.37 -2.17 1.32
N GLU A 203 9.16 -0.85 1.30
CA GLU A 203 9.26 -0.04 0.09
C GLU A 203 9.99 1.26 0.38
N ASN A 204 10.88 1.66 -0.54
CA ASN A 204 11.62 2.91 -0.41
C ASN A 204 10.71 4.12 -0.70
N LEU A 205 10.94 5.24 0.00
CA LEU A 205 10.26 6.50 -0.28
C LEU A 205 10.67 7.03 -1.67
N ASN A 206 9.81 6.83 -2.65
CA ASN A 206 9.99 7.32 -4.01
C ASN A 206 9.35 8.71 -4.16
N LEU A 207 10.15 9.77 -4.14
CA LEU A 207 9.66 11.15 -4.28
C LEU A 207 9.66 11.64 -5.74
N ARG A 208 8.49 12.05 -6.24
CA ARG A 208 8.29 12.60 -7.60
C ARG A 208 7.31 13.77 -7.55
N GLY A 209 7.26 14.56 -8.62
CA GLY A 209 6.25 15.60 -8.79
C GLY A 209 6.16 16.60 -7.62
N ASP A 210 4.94 16.98 -7.28
CA ASP A 210 4.62 17.98 -6.26
C ASP A 210 4.95 17.52 -4.83
N TYR A 211 4.72 16.24 -4.52
CA TYR A 211 4.96 15.71 -3.18
C TYR A 211 6.45 15.61 -2.83
N LYS A 212 7.36 15.61 -3.81
CA LYS A 212 8.80 15.68 -3.54
C LYS A 212 9.17 16.94 -2.74
N TYR A 213 8.76 18.12 -3.21
CA TYR A 213 9.10 19.38 -2.53
C TYR A 213 8.39 19.50 -1.19
N ARG A 214 7.14 19.06 -1.12
CA ARG A 214 6.39 19.02 0.14
C ARG A 214 7.09 18.18 1.22
N ILE A 215 7.66 17.03 0.86
CA ILE A 215 8.42 16.22 1.80
C ILE A 215 9.78 16.84 2.11
N LEU A 216 10.52 17.37 1.13
CA LEU A 216 11.81 18.01 1.41
C LEU A 216 11.67 19.24 2.32
N ASN A 217 10.66 20.07 2.12
CA ASN A 217 10.37 21.21 2.99
C ASN A 217 9.99 20.76 4.40
N TYR A 218 9.19 19.69 4.51
CA TYR A 218 8.86 19.11 5.82
C TYR A 218 10.11 18.62 6.56
N ILE A 219 11.03 17.95 5.86
CA ILE A 219 12.30 17.49 6.44
C ILE A 219 13.16 18.69 6.84
N GLU A 220 13.25 19.73 6.02
CA GLU A 220 14.00 20.95 6.37
C GLU A 220 13.45 21.64 7.62
N GLU A 221 12.12 21.68 7.79
CA GLU A 221 11.45 22.30 8.93
C GLU A 221 11.54 21.46 10.21
N LYS A 222 11.22 20.16 10.13
CA LYS A 222 11.06 19.28 11.31
C LYS A 222 12.30 18.45 11.64
N TYR A 223 13.12 18.14 10.65
CA TYR A 223 14.32 17.31 10.78
C TYR A 223 15.52 17.98 10.08
N PRO A 224 15.88 19.23 10.44
CA PRO A 224 16.88 20.00 9.71
C PRO A 224 18.25 19.31 9.63
N HIS A 225 18.58 18.46 10.60
CA HIS A 225 19.82 17.67 10.61
C HIS A 225 19.87 16.55 9.54
N PHE A 226 18.73 16.18 8.93
CA PHE A 226 18.66 15.20 7.85
C PHE A 226 18.54 15.81 6.46
N ILE A 227 18.35 17.12 6.31
CA ILE A 227 18.06 17.72 5.00
C ILE A 227 19.17 17.48 3.97
N ASP A 228 20.44 17.55 4.38
CA ASP A 228 21.55 17.31 3.46
C ASP A 228 21.59 15.85 2.99
N LYS A 229 21.24 14.91 3.85
CA LYS A 229 21.09 13.49 3.48
C LYS A 229 19.92 13.25 2.54
N TYR A 230 18.81 13.95 2.74
CA TYR A 230 17.71 13.92 1.77
C TYR A 230 18.09 14.57 0.44
N LYS A 231 18.89 15.65 0.44
CA LYS A 231 19.42 16.28 -0.78
C LYS A 231 20.37 15.33 -1.53
N GLU A 232 21.23 14.58 -0.83
CA GLU A 232 22.05 13.50 -1.42
C GLU A 232 21.16 12.48 -2.15
N ILE A 233 20.16 11.93 -1.47
CA ILE A 233 19.28 10.89 -2.02
C ILE A 233 18.43 11.41 -3.19
N TYR A 234 17.77 12.57 -3.03
CA TYR A 234 16.69 12.99 -3.94
C TYR A 234 17.09 14.08 -4.94
N ILE A 235 18.17 14.82 -4.69
CA ILE A 235 18.68 15.85 -5.61
C ILE A 235 19.92 15.34 -6.34
N LYS A 236 20.91 14.82 -5.60
CA LYS A 236 22.12 14.22 -6.20
C LYS A 236 21.89 12.81 -6.73
N LYS A 237 20.75 12.20 -6.41
CA LYS A 237 20.37 10.83 -6.83
C LYS A 237 21.36 9.77 -6.34
N ASP A 238 21.93 9.97 -5.15
CA ASP A 238 22.79 8.99 -4.52
C ASP A 238 21.94 7.82 -3.98
N MET A 239 22.17 6.63 -4.52
CA MET A 239 21.44 5.42 -4.16
C MET A 239 22.09 4.62 -3.03
N ASN A 240 23.29 5.01 -2.57
CA ASN A 240 24.06 4.24 -1.58
C ASN A 240 23.27 4.02 -0.28
N TYR A 241 22.50 5.02 0.17
CA TYR A 241 21.61 4.86 1.33
C TYR A 241 20.61 3.70 1.15
N TRP A 242 19.94 3.65 0.00
CA TRP A 242 18.95 2.61 -0.29
C TRP A 242 19.58 1.24 -0.45
N GLU A 243 20.75 1.15 -1.09
CA GLU A 243 21.50 -0.09 -1.26
C GLU A 243 21.95 -0.67 0.09
N LEU A 244 22.49 0.17 0.97
CA LEU A 244 22.92 -0.23 2.30
C LEU A 244 21.73 -0.64 3.18
N LEU A 245 20.65 0.15 3.18
CA LEU A 245 19.46 -0.15 3.96
C LEU A 245 18.78 -1.44 3.48
N SER A 246 18.72 -1.66 2.17
CA SER A 246 18.18 -2.90 1.59
C SER A 246 18.93 -4.14 2.11
N LYS A 247 20.27 -4.06 2.15
CA LYS A 247 21.12 -5.13 2.70
C LYS A 247 20.92 -5.31 4.21
N ASP A 248 20.81 -4.23 4.98
CA ASP A 248 20.56 -4.30 6.42
C ASP A 248 19.20 -4.95 6.72
N ILE A 249 18.15 -4.60 5.97
CA ILE A 249 16.83 -5.26 6.06
C ILE A 249 16.96 -6.76 5.78
N ASP A 250 17.65 -7.15 4.72
CA ASP A 250 17.84 -8.57 4.36
C ASP A 250 18.57 -9.35 5.45
N ILE A 251 19.65 -8.78 6.00
CA ILE A 251 20.44 -9.41 7.06
C ILE A 251 19.61 -9.54 8.33
N TYR A 252 18.94 -8.46 8.74
CA TYR A 252 18.14 -8.43 9.95
C TYR A 252 16.97 -9.41 9.88
N CYS A 253 16.20 -9.40 8.80
CA CYS A 253 15.02 -10.26 8.69
C CYS A 253 15.39 -11.75 8.70
N LYS A 254 16.50 -12.12 8.04
CA LYS A 254 17.03 -13.50 8.07
C LYS A 254 17.49 -13.89 9.47
N ALA A 255 18.21 -13.02 10.17
CA ALA A 255 18.67 -13.27 11.53
C ALA A 255 17.51 -13.38 12.52
N ALA A 256 16.47 -12.56 12.36
CA ALA A 256 15.27 -12.57 13.19
C ALA A 256 14.29 -13.70 12.85
N GLY A 257 14.50 -14.43 11.74
CA GLY A 257 13.63 -15.52 11.30
C GLY A 257 12.25 -15.07 10.82
N VAL A 258 12.09 -13.81 10.40
CA VAL A 258 10.80 -13.27 9.94
C VAL A 258 10.66 -13.42 8.42
N LYS A 259 9.44 -13.72 7.94
CA LYS A 259 9.15 -13.71 6.50
C LYS A 259 9.08 -12.27 6.00
N TYR A 260 9.64 -12.01 4.83
CA TYR A 260 9.64 -10.66 4.30
C TYR A 260 9.77 -10.59 2.77
N VAL A 261 9.34 -9.45 2.22
CA VAL A 261 9.59 -9.05 0.84
C VAL A 261 10.11 -7.62 0.81
N ASN A 262 11.28 -7.46 0.20
CA ASN A 262 11.88 -6.15 -0.01
C ASN A 262 11.56 -5.65 -1.44
N PHE A 263 10.70 -4.64 -1.54
CA PHE A 263 10.30 -3.99 -2.79
C PHE A 263 11.17 -2.79 -3.14
N PHE A 264 12.34 -2.62 -2.53
CA PHE A 264 13.22 -1.50 -2.88
C PHE A 264 13.56 -1.56 -4.38
N TYR A 265 13.09 -0.55 -5.10
CA TYR A 265 13.21 -0.50 -6.55
C TYR A 265 14.64 -0.08 -6.91
N HIS A 266 15.44 -1.05 -7.37
CA HIS A 266 16.52 -0.76 -8.30
C HIS A 266 16.03 -1.13 -9.71
N GLU A 267 16.11 -0.19 -10.66
CA GLU A 267 15.89 -0.48 -12.09
C GLU A 267 16.67 -1.73 -12.55
N GLN A 268 17.84 -1.99 -11.94
CA GLN A 268 18.66 -3.18 -12.14
C GLN A 268 17.97 -4.50 -11.75
N LEU A 269 17.21 -4.55 -10.65
CA LEU A 269 16.54 -5.79 -10.18
C LEU A 269 15.30 -6.11 -11.01
N VAL A 270 14.60 -5.09 -11.51
CA VAL A 270 13.48 -5.27 -12.45
C VAL A 270 14.01 -5.72 -13.81
N LYS A 271 15.11 -5.14 -14.32
CA LYS A 271 15.83 -5.67 -15.49
C LYS A 271 16.21 -7.13 -15.29
N ASN A 272 16.86 -7.47 -14.17
CA ASN A 272 17.27 -8.85 -13.89
C ASN A 272 16.07 -9.81 -13.74
N LYS A 273 14.93 -9.38 -13.16
CA LYS A 273 13.72 -10.20 -13.06
C LYS A 273 13.02 -10.36 -14.42
N LEU A 274 13.02 -9.34 -15.27
CA LEU A 274 12.47 -9.41 -16.63
C LEU A 274 13.36 -10.25 -17.56
N GLU A 275 14.68 -10.12 -17.45
CA GLU A 275 15.66 -10.95 -18.17
C GLU A 275 15.58 -12.42 -17.73
N ASN A 276 15.46 -12.70 -16.42
CA ASN A 276 15.30 -14.07 -15.93
C ASN A 276 13.94 -14.71 -16.29
N LYS A 277 12.85 -13.91 -16.44
CA LYS A 277 11.57 -14.40 -16.98
C LYS A 277 11.68 -14.76 -18.47
N ASN A 278 12.47 -14.02 -19.24
CA ASN A 278 12.68 -14.31 -20.67
C ASN A 278 13.62 -15.51 -20.91
N ILE A 279 14.57 -15.77 -20.00
CA ILE A 279 15.45 -16.95 -20.08
C ILE A 279 14.70 -18.25 -19.74
N ARG A 280 13.79 -18.24 -18.76
CA ARG A 280 12.98 -19.42 -18.40
C ARG A 280 11.91 -19.82 -19.43
N ILE A 281 11.56 -18.97 -20.39
CA ILE A 281 10.58 -19.29 -21.45
C ILE A 281 11.27 -19.91 -22.69
N LYS A 282 12.60 -19.87 -22.78
CA LYS A 282 13.33 -20.34 -23.98
C LYS A 282 13.89 -21.76 -23.93
N ASN A 283 13.84 -22.47 -22.80
CA ASN A 283 14.55 -23.75 -22.65
C ASN A 283 13.71 -24.95 -22.18
N ASP A 284 12.42 -25.03 -22.54
CA ASP A 284 11.62 -26.25 -22.34
C ASP A 284 10.99 -26.72 -23.67
N ASN A 285 11.82 -26.97 -24.69
CA ASN A 285 11.44 -27.74 -25.88
C ASN A 285 12.66 -28.51 -26.39
N VAL A 286 12.95 -29.66 -25.76
CA VAL A 286 13.48 -30.88 -26.39
C VAL A 286 12.81 -32.07 -25.71
#